data_AF-A0A432MQA3-F1
#
_entry.id   AF-A0A432MQA3-F1
#
_cell.length_a   1.000
_cell.length_b   1.000
_cell.length_c   1.000
_cell.angle_alpha   90.00
_cell.angle_beta   90.00
_cell.angle_gamma   90.00
#
_symmetry.space_group_name_H-M   'P 1'
#
loop_
_entity.id
_entity.type
_entity.pdbx_description
1 polymer ?
#
loop_
_entity_poly.entity_id
_entity_poly.type
_entity_poly.pdbx_seq_one_letter_code
_entity_poly.pdbx_strand_id
1 'polypeptide(L)'
;MAQKMTPGLALRQLQQAQQAMRKVRKGLVLVREAEGEARAELAQKVLKAGWESLTRTYRELGEIPLEAATEEVMARQLSVQRYATALLVRLRRLVRNDPGALDGLEEDEEE
;
A
#
# COMPACT_ATOMS: atom_id res chain seq x y z
N MET A 1 -2.53 2.04 29.90
CA MET A 1 -3.35 0.88 29.48
C MET A 1 -3.35 0.86 27.96
N ALA A 2 -2.94 -0.23 27.31
CA ALA A 2 -3.07 -0.34 25.86
C ALA A 2 -4.56 -0.24 25.51
N GLN A 3 -4.92 0.64 24.57
CA GLN A 3 -6.30 0.75 24.11
C GLN A 3 -6.73 -0.59 23.55
N LYS A 4 -7.77 -1.21 24.13
CA LYS A 4 -8.28 -2.51 23.67
C LYS A 4 -8.78 -2.34 22.23
N MET A 5 -8.16 -3.04 21.29
CA MET A 5 -8.55 -3.00 19.88
C MET A 5 -9.99 -3.48 19.73
N THR A 6 -10.85 -2.66 19.15
CA THR A 6 -12.23 -3.03 18.81
C THR A 6 -12.33 -3.28 17.31
N PRO A 7 -13.34 -4.04 16.83
CA PRO A 7 -13.55 -4.26 15.39
C PRO A 7 -13.62 -2.94 14.59
N GLY A 8 -14.34 -1.95 15.11
CA GLY A 8 -14.45 -0.64 14.46
C GLY A 8 -13.12 0.13 14.38
N LEU A 9 -12.24 -0.02 15.38
CA LEU A 9 -10.90 0.56 15.34
C LEU A 9 -10.01 -0.18 14.32
N ALA A 10 -10.09 -1.51 14.29
CA ALA A 10 -9.38 -2.33 13.31
C ALA A 10 -9.77 -1.96 11.87
N LEU A 11 -11.07 -1.82 11.58
CA LEU A 11 -11.55 -1.39 10.26
C LEU A 11 -11.00 -0.03 9.85
N ARG A 12 -10.98 0.94 10.77
CA ARG A 12 -10.42 2.28 10.51
C ARG A 12 -8.91 2.22 10.25
N GLN A 13 -8.16 1.44 11.03
CA GLN A 13 -6.73 1.23 10.78
C GLN A 13 -6.49 0.62 9.40
N LEU A 14 -7.22 -0.44 9.03
CA LEU A 14 -7.12 -1.08 7.71
C LEU A 14 -7.48 -0.11 6.57
N GLN A 15 -8.46 0.76 6.78
CA GLN A 15 -8.81 1.79 5.81
C GLN A 15 -7.69 2.82 5.63
N GLN A 16 -7.10 3.30 6.72
CA GLN A 16 -5.97 4.23 6.69
C GLN A 16 -4.74 3.59 6.03
N ALA A 17 -4.45 2.33 6.34
CA ALA A 17 -3.38 1.55 5.73
C ALA A 17 -3.51 1.52 4.20
N GLN A 18 -4.69 1.20 3.69
CA GLN A 18 -4.93 1.18 2.24
C GLN A 18 -4.83 2.57 1.60
N GLN A 19 -5.32 3.62 2.27
CA GLN A 19 -5.19 4.99 1.76
C GLN A 19 -3.73 5.44 1.66
N ALA A 20 -2.88 5.07 2.62
CA ALA A 20 -1.45 5.34 2.54
C ALA A 20 -0.81 4.67 1.30
N MET A 21 -1.14 3.40 1.05
CA MET A 21 -0.67 2.68 -0.14
C MET A 21 -1.21 3.28 -1.45
N ARG A 22 -2.46 3.77 -1.48
CA ARG A 22 -3.02 4.50 -2.64
C ARG A 22 -2.20 5.76 -2.97
N LYS A 23 -1.72 6.50 -1.96
CA LYS A 23 -0.84 7.66 -2.17
C LYS A 23 0.49 7.27 -2.82
N VAL A 24 1.08 6.15 -2.39
CA VAL A 24 2.31 5.62 -3.02
C VAL A 24 2.05 5.28 -4.49
N ARG A 25 0.90 4.67 -4.81
CA ARG A 25 0.51 4.36 -6.18
C ARG A 25 0.40 5.62 -7.05
N LYS A 26 -0.17 6.72 -6.53
CA LYS A 26 -0.16 8.01 -7.23
C LYS A 26 1.26 8.52 -7.47
N GLY A 27 2.17 8.32 -6.52
CA GLY A 27 3.59 8.60 -6.71
C GLY A 27 4.21 7.77 -7.86
N LEU A 28 3.83 6.49 -7.99
CA LEU A 28 4.30 5.64 -9.10
C LEU A 28 3.82 6.16 -10.47
N VAL A 29 2.62 6.71 -10.55
CA VAL A 29 2.12 7.36 -11.78
C VAL A 29 3.00 8.57 -12.15
N LEU A 30 3.33 9.41 -11.17
CA LEU A 30 4.22 10.55 -11.40
C LEU A 30 5.64 10.12 -11.82
N VAL A 31 6.14 9.01 -11.29
CA VAL A 31 7.44 8.43 -11.70
C VAL A 31 7.41 7.97 -13.16
N ARG A 32 6.28 7.42 -13.62
CA ARG A 32 6.09 7.01 -15.02
C ARG A 32 6.13 8.21 -15.97
N GLU A 33 5.55 9.33 -15.55
CA GLU A 33 5.44 10.56 -16.34
C GLU A 33 6.71 11.42 -16.33
N ALA A 34 7.58 11.22 -15.34
CA ALA A 34 8.84 11.94 -15.22
C ALA A 34 9.94 11.35 -16.13
N GLU A 35 10.90 12.18 -16.52
CA GLU A 35 12.06 11.77 -17.32
C GLU A 35 13.39 12.19 -16.67
N GLY A 36 14.49 11.62 -17.15
CA GLY A 36 15.85 12.01 -16.76
C GLY A 36 16.13 11.92 -15.25
N GLU A 37 16.79 12.95 -14.72
CA GLU A 37 17.19 13.02 -13.30
C GLU A 37 15.98 13.13 -12.36
N ALA A 38 14.94 13.88 -12.76
CA ALA A 38 13.71 14.02 -11.98
C ALA A 38 13.01 12.66 -11.77
N ARG A 39 13.01 11.80 -12.80
CA ARG A 39 12.50 10.42 -12.69
C ARG A 39 13.27 9.62 -11.66
N ALA A 40 14.60 9.69 -11.67
CA ALA A 40 15.45 8.93 -10.75
C ALA A 40 15.22 9.35 -9.30
N GLU A 41 15.13 10.66 -9.03
CA GLU A 41 14.84 11.16 -7.68
C GLU A 41 13.44 10.76 -7.19
N LEU A 42 12.42 10.92 -8.05
CA LEU A 42 11.05 10.54 -7.72
C LEU A 42 10.95 9.03 -7.48
N ALA A 43 11.62 8.22 -8.29
CA ALA A 43 11.65 6.78 -8.12
C ALA A 43 12.21 6.39 -6.74
N GLN A 44 13.32 6.99 -6.31
CA GLN A 44 13.87 6.74 -4.98
C GLN A 44 12.93 7.18 -3.85
N LYS A 45 12.31 8.36 -3.96
CA LYS A 45 11.34 8.86 -2.98
C LYS A 45 10.13 7.93 -2.86
N VAL A 46 9.58 7.48 -3.98
CA VAL A 46 8.42 6.57 -4.02
C VAL A 46 8.79 5.17 -3.54
N LEU A 47 9.98 4.66 -3.87
CA LEU A 47 10.47 3.38 -3.33
C LEU A 47 10.54 3.40 -1.81
N LYS A 48 11.12 4.46 -1.23
CA LYS A 48 11.21 4.61 0.22
C LYS A 48 9.83 4.67 0.87
N ALA A 49 8.95 5.56 0.38
CA ALA A 49 7.60 5.70 0.90
C ALA A 49 6.77 4.41 0.76
N GLY A 50 6.93 3.71 -0.36
CA GLY A 50 6.27 2.42 -0.60
C GLY A 50 6.73 1.34 0.37
N TRP A 51 8.03 1.22 0.60
CA TRP A 51 8.57 0.24 1.55
C TRP A 51 8.13 0.52 2.98
N GLU A 52 8.16 1.78 3.41
CA GLU A 52 7.67 2.21 4.72
C GLU A 52 6.17 1.93 4.87
N SER A 53 5.36 2.24 3.85
CA SER A 53 3.92 1.97 3.86
C SER A 53 3.63 0.47 3.97
N LEU A 54 4.31 -0.38 3.19
CA LEU A 54 4.13 -1.83 3.26
C LEU A 54 4.49 -2.38 4.64
N THR A 55 5.65 -1.97 5.16
CA THR A 55 6.12 -2.42 6.48
C THR A 55 5.10 -2.06 7.57
N ARG A 56 4.59 -0.83 7.53
CA ARG A 56 3.55 -0.38 8.46
C ARG A 56 2.26 -1.17 8.30
N THR A 57 1.78 -1.37 7.08
CA THR A 57 0.55 -2.12 6.81
C THR A 57 0.64 -3.57 7.29
N TYR A 58 1.75 -4.28 7.05
CA TYR A 58 1.91 -5.65 7.54
C TYR A 58 1.96 -5.73 9.07
N ARG A 59 2.53 -4.71 9.72
CA ARG A 59 2.47 -4.60 11.19
C ARG A 59 1.04 -4.40 11.67
N GLU A 60 0.32 -3.42 11.13
CA GLU A 60 -1.08 -3.13 11.49
C GLU A 60 -1.99 -4.36 11.25
N LEU A 61 -1.76 -5.12 10.17
CA LEU A 61 -2.48 -6.37 9.92
C LEU A 61 -2.22 -7.43 11.00
N GLY A 62 -0.98 -7.57 11.46
CA GLY A 62 -0.59 -8.56 12.46
C GLY A 62 -0.90 -8.17 13.91
N GLU A 63 -1.17 -6.88 14.17
CA GLU A 63 -1.52 -6.38 15.51
C GLU A 63 -3.02 -6.52 15.85
N ILE A 64 -3.87 -6.88 14.88
CA ILE A 64 -5.30 -7.10 15.11
C ILE A 64 -5.49 -8.39 15.92
N PRO A 65 -6.02 -8.31 17.16
CA PRO A 65 -6.19 -9.48 18.00
C PRO A 65 -7.46 -10.25 17.64
N LEU A 66 -7.55 -11.51 18.06
CA LEU A 66 -8.66 -12.42 17.73
C LEU A 66 -10.03 -11.84 18.13
N GLU A 67 -10.11 -11.12 19.26
CA GLU A 67 -11.35 -10.53 19.76
C GLU A 67 -11.89 -9.40 18.86
N ALA A 68 -11.06 -8.85 17.97
CA ALA A 68 -11.45 -7.83 17.00
C ALA A 68 -11.67 -8.41 15.59
N ALA A 69 -11.35 -9.68 15.34
CA ALA A 69 -11.38 -10.32 14.03
C ALA A 69 -12.79 -10.80 13.63
N THR A 70 -13.72 -9.87 13.43
CA THR A 70 -15.04 -10.16 12.84
C THR A 70 -14.93 -10.49 11.35
N GLU A 71 -15.99 -11.05 10.76
CA GLU A 71 -16.04 -11.32 9.30
C GLU A 71 -15.71 -10.08 8.46
N GLU A 72 -16.27 -8.92 8.81
CA GLU A 72 -15.99 -7.65 8.12
C GLU A 72 -14.51 -7.26 8.21
N VAL A 73 -13.89 -7.46 9.38
CA VAL A 73 -12.46 -7.18 9.58
C VAL A 73 -11.62 -8.14 8.74
N MET A 74 -11.93 -9.43 8.75
CA MET A 74 -11.21 -10.44 7.95
C MET A 74 -11.34 -10.16 6.45
N ALA A 75 -12.55 -9.87 5.96
CA ALA A 75 -12.79 -9.48 4.57
C ALA A 75 -11.98 -8.22 4.19
N ARG A 76 -11.93 -7.23 5.08
CA ARG A 76 -11.13 -6.02 4.88
C ARG A 76 -9.63 -6.32 4.89
N GLN A 77 -9.14 -7.18 5.79
CA GLN A 77 -7.73 -7.60 5.82
C GLN A 77 -7.33 -8.25 4.50
N LEU A 78 -8.17 -9.12 3.94
CA LEU A 78 -7.91 -9.75 2.63
C LEU A 78 -7.78 -8.72 1.51
N SER A 79 -8.68 -7.75 1.46
CA SER A 79 -8.62 -6.65 0.48
C SER A 79 -7.32 -5.84 0.62
N VAL A 80 -6.95 -5.46 1.84
CA VAL A 80 -5.71 -4.73 2.13
C VAL A 80 -4.47 -5.54 1.76
N GLN A 81 -4.43 -6.83 2.06
CA GLN A 81 -3.31 -7.72 1.71
C GLN A 81 -3.13 -7.86 0.20
N ARG A 82 -4.23 -7.99 -0.57
CA ARG A 82 -4.16 -8.00 -2.04
C ARG A 82 -3.57 -6.70 -2.57
N TYR A 83 -4.00 -5.56 -2.03
CA TYR A 83 -3.47 -4.26 -2.39
C TYR A 83 -1.97 -4.12 -2.06
N ALA A 84 -1.56 -4.55 -0.87
CA ALA A 84 -0.17 -4.53 -0.43
C ALA A 84 0.73 -5.39 -1.33
N THR A 85 0.30 -6.61 -1.67
CA THR A 85 1.03 -7.49 -2.60
C THR A 85 1.16 -6.85 -3.98
N ALA A 86 0.09 -6.26 -4.51
CA ALA A 86 0.13 -5.57 -5.80
C ALA A 86 1.10 -4.37 -5.78
N LEU A 87 1.14 -3.60 -4.68
CA LEU A 87 2.09 -2.52 -4.51
C LEU A 87 3.54 -3.04 -4.45
N LEU A 88 3.81 -4.10 -3.67
CA LEU A 88 5.14 -4.70 -3.59
C LEU A 88 5.66 -5.16 -4.96
N VAL A 89 4.80 -5.79 -5.76
CA VAL A 89 5.14 -6.18 -7.14
C VAL A 89 5.57 -4.96 -7.95
N ARG A 90 4.85 -3.85 -7.86
CA ARG A 90 5.17 -2.61 -8.60
C ARG A 90 6.47 -1.97 -8.11
N LEU A 91 6.71 -1.91 -6.80
CA LEU A 91 7.99 -1.43 -6.27
C LEU A 91 9.16 -2.31 -6.74
N ARG A 92 8.99 -3.63 -6.74
CA ARG A 92 9.99 -4.57 -7.27
C ARG A 92 10.29 -4.32 -8.75
N ARG A 93 9.27 -4.03 -9.56
CA ARG A 93 9.44 -3.69 -10.97
C ARG A 93 10.11 -2.33 -11.18
N LEU A 94 9.78 -1.33 -10.34
CA LEU A 94 10.46 -0.04 -10.34
C LEU A 94 11.96 -0.18 -10.07
N VAL A 95 12.36 -0.99 -9.08
CA VAL A 95 13.78 -1.31 -8.82
C VAL A 95 14.47 -1.95 -10.03
N ARG A 96 13.73 -2.72 -10.84
CA ARG A 96 14.25 -3.38 -12.04
C ARG A 96 14.33 -2.48 -13.26
N ASN A 97 13.87 -1.23 -13.19
CA ASN A 97 13.73 -0.33 -14.33
C ASN A 97 12.96 -0.95 -15.50
N ASP A 98 11.98 -1.81 -15.22
CA ASP A 98 11.16 -2.47 -16.24
C ASP A 98 10.25 -1.41 -16.93
N PRO A 99 10.39 -1.17 -18.26
CA PRO A 99 9.68 -0.08 -18.95
C PRO A 99 8.16 -0.20 -18.93
N GLY A 100 7.62 -1.43 -18.93
CA GLY A 100 6.16 -1.68 -18.85
C GLY A 100 5.64 -1.86 -17.42
N ALA A 101 6.49 -1.60 -16.41
CA ALA A 101 6.19 -1.89 -15.02
C ALA A 101 5.01 -1.11 -14.44
N LEU A 102 4.79 0.10 -14.97
CA LEU A 102 3.87 1.11 -14.47
C LEU A 102 2.65 1.26 -15.38
N ASP A 103 2.50 0.38 -16.37
CA ASP A 103 1.32 0.29 -17.22
C ASP A 103 0.13 -0.28 -16.41
N GLY A 104 -1.08 0.26 -16.62
CA GLY A 104 -2.29 -0.16 -15.88
C GLY A 104 -2.43 0.41 -14.45
N LEU A 105 -1.68 1.46 -14.09
CA LEU A 105 -1.83 2.14 -12.80
C LEU A 105 -3.08 3.03 -12.69
N GLU A 106 -3.80 3.25 -13.78
CA GLU A 106 -5.02 4.07 -13.80
C GLU A 106 -6.29 3.24 -13.55
N GLU A 107 -6.31 1.97 -13.95
CA GLU A 107 -7.51 1.13 -13.92
C GLU A 107 -7.91 0.70 -12.49
N ASP A 108 -6.97 0.38 -11.59
CA ASP A 108 -7.35 -0.02 -10.21
C ASP A 108 -7.82 1.14 -9.28
N GLU A 109 -8.16 2.34 -9.79
CA GLU A 109 -8.71 3.43 -8.93
C GLU A 109 -10.22 3.31 -8.64
N GLU A 110 -10.98 2.50 -9.38
CA GLU A 110 -12.46 2.46 -9.30
C GLU A 110 -13.07 1.37 -8.37
N GLU A 111 -12.27 0.56 -7.67
CA GLU A 111 -12.78 -0.43 -6.68
C GLU A 111 -12.37 -0.14 -5.21
#